data_AF-K2DKA6-F1
#
_entry.id   AF-K2DKA6-F1
#
_cell.length_a   1.000
_cell.length_b   1.000
_cell.length_c   1.000
_cell.angle_alpha   90.00
_cell.angle_beta   90.00
_cell.angle_gamma   90.00
#
_symmetry.space_group_name_H-M   'P 1'
#
loop_
_entity.id
_entity.type
_entity.pdbx_description
1 polymer ?
#
loop_
_entity_poly.entity_id
_entity_poly.type
_entity_poly.pdbx_seq_one_letter_code
_entity_poly.pdbx_strand_id
1 'polypeptide(L)' 'MQTSAVYPLITVGEAWKRMQSNGGYIVAVKPETKEVTVREITLAYYDAEQPQQFMQPVYVFRGDSDFVGYVPALADEWVE' A
#
# COMPACT_ATOMS: atom_id res chain seq x y z
N MET A 1 24.81 -5.06 -18.62
CA MET A 1 24.11 -5.97 -17.70
C MET A 1 22.86 -5.25 -17.25
N GLN A 2 21.68 -5.71 -17.64
CA GLN A 2 20.41 -5.08 -17.30
C GLN A 2 19.88 -5.78 -16.04
N THR A 3 20.15 -5.21 -14.87
CA THR A 3 19.58 -5.70 -13.61
C THR A 3 18.10 -5.35 -13.60
N SER A 4 17.26 -6.30 -14.00
CA SER A 4 15.82 -6.20 -13.79
C SER A 4 15.56 -6.45 -12.30
N ALA A 5 15.40 -5.38 -11.51
CA ALA A 5 14.90 -5.52 -10.16
C ALA A 5 13.43 -5.99 -10.25
N VAL A 6 13.21 -7.28 -10.07
CA VAL A 6 11.85 -7.82 -9.91
C VAL A 6 11.49 -7.59 -8.45
N TYR A 7 10.73 -6.55 -8.16
CA TYR A 7 10.17 -6.39 -6.82
C TYR A 7 9.20 -7.55 -6.57
N PRO A 8 9.45 -8.43 -5.59
CA PRO A 8 8.44 -9.39 -5.19
C PRO A 8 7.30 -8.59 -4.56
N LEU A 9 6.18 -8.48 -5.28
CA LEU A 9 5.01 -7.78 -4.80
C LEU A 9 4.14 -8.76 -4.00
N ILE A 10 3.67 -8.33 -2.83
CA ILE A 10 2.61 -9.06 -2.14
C ILE A 10 1.34 -9.06 -3.00
N THR A 11 0.53 -10.10 -2.85
CA THR A 11 -0.77 -10.15 -3.52
C THR A 11 -1.73 -9.10 -2.93
N VAL A 12 -2.74 -8.69 -3.71
CA VAL A 12 -3.81 -7.81 -3.21
C VAL A 12 -4.51 -8.40 -1.98
N GLY A 13 -4.70 -9.73 -1.94
CA GLY A 13 -5.31 -10.41 -0.80
C GLY A 13 -4.44 -10.35 0.47
N GLU A 14 -3.12 -10.39 0.31
CA GLU A 14 -2.20 -10.19 1.43
C GLU A 14 -2.15 -8.73 1.88
N ALA A 15 -2.13 -7.78 0.93
CA ALA A 15 -2.25 -6.36 1.25
C ALA A 15 -3.55 -6.06 2.03
N TRP A 16 -4.68 -6.68 1.64
CA TRP A 16 -5.96 -6.57 2.35
C TRP A 16 -5.89 -7.11 3.78
N LYS A 17 -5.19 -8.23 4.00
CA LYS A 17 -4.95 -8.76 5.36
C LYS A 17 -4.09 -7.79 6.17
N ARG A 18 -2.99 -7.27 5.61
CA ARG A 18 -2.10 -6.31 6.27
C ARG A 18 -2.83 -5.03 6.68
N MET A 19 -3.70 -4.49 5.82
CA MET A 19 -4.52 -3.31 6.15
C MET A 19 -5.44 -3.58 7.36
N GLN A 20 -6.10 -4.74 7.39
CA GLN A 20 -6.98 -5.11 8.52
C GLN A 20 -6.23 -5.40 9.82
N SER A 21 -4.98 -5.86 9.74
CA SER A 21 -4.16 -6.20 10.91
C SER A 21 -3.30 -5.04 11.42
N ASN A 22 -3.68 -3.79 11.11
CA ASN A 22 -2.94 -2.58 11.51
C ASN A 22 -1.51 -2.50 10.94
N GLY A 23 -1.24 -3.19 9.82
CA GLY A 23 0.03 -3.14 9.07
C GLY A 23 0.01 -2.14 7.91
N GLY A 24 -1.08 -1.38 7.75
CA GLY A 24 -1.21 -0.28 6.80
C GLY A 24 -1.23 1.08 7.49
N TYR A 25 -1.23 2.14 6.70
CA TYR A 25 -1.35 3.52 7.16
C TYR A 25 -2.67 4.12 6.67
N ILE A 26 -3.46 4.70 7.58
CA ILE A 26 -4.70 5.42 7.23
C ILE A 26 -4.36 6.90 7.10
N VAL A 27 -4.63 7.45 5.92
CA VAL A 27 -4.23 8.81 5.52
C VAL A 27 -5.40 9.76 5.68
N ALA A 28 -6.58 9.29 5.26
CA ALA A 28 -7.79 10.05 5.32
C ALA A 28 -8.95 9.12 5.67
N VAL A 29 -9.84 9.61 6.52
CA VAL A 29 -11.15 9.05 6.80
C VAL A 29 -11.97 10.14 7.47
N LYS A 30 -13.29 10.18 7.24
CA LYS A 30 -14.15 11.12 7.94
C LYS A 30 -14.11 10.92 9.47
N PRO A 31 -14.16 11.99 10.28
CA PRO A 31 -14.27 11.88 11.73
C PRO A 31 -15.45 11.01 12.17
N GLU A 32 -15.33 10.35 13.32
CA GLU A 32 -16.35 9.44 13.89
C GLU A 32 -16.71 8.21 13.03
N THR A 33 -15.96 7.94 11.96
CA THR A 33 -16.14 6.74 11.14
C THR A 33 -15.60 5.52 11.87
N LYS A 34 -16.47 4.54 12.13
CA LYS A 34 -16.11 3.26 12.78
C LYS A 34 -15.86 2.13 11.80
N GLU A 35 -16.52 2.18 10.65
CA GLU A 35 -16.46 1.15 9.61
C GLU A 35 -16.37 1.81 8.24
N VAL A 36 -15.63 1.17 7.34
CA VAL A 36 -15.41 1.63 5.98
C VAL A 36 -15.57 0.46 5.03
N THR A 37 -16.24 0.69 3.91
CA THR A 37 -16.22 -0.25 2.77
C THR A 37 -15.19 0.20 1.75
N VAL A 38 -14.18 -0.64 1.50
CA VAL A 38 -13.19 -0.40 0.43
C VAL A 38 -13.79 -0.79 -0.92
N ARG A 39 -13.62 0.08 -1.91
CA ARG A 39 -14.17 -0.05 -3.27
C ARG A 39 -13.09 -0.32 -4.32
N GLU A 40 -11.88 0.14 -4.07
CA GLU A 40 -10.77 0.06 -5.02
C GLU A 40 -9.46 -0.24 -4.27
N ILE A 41 -8.63 -1.11 -4.87
CA ILE A 41 -7.26 -1.35 -4.45
C ILE A 41 -6.37 -1.22 -5.68
N THR A 42 -5.45 -0.27 -5.66
CA THR A 42 -4.62 0.06 -6.83
C THR A 42 -3.15 0.07 -6.46
N LEU A 43 -2.30 -0.49 -7.32
CA LEU A 43 -0.85 -0.38 -7.19
C LEU A 43 -0.40 1.01 -7.63
N ALA A 44 0.32 1.70 -6.75
CA ALA A 44 0.91 3.00 -7.00
C ALA A 44 2.36 3.02 -6.54
N TYR A 45 3.05 4.14 -6.77
CA TYR A 45 4.39 4.39 -6.28
C TYR A 45 4.36 5.59 -5.35
N TYR A 46 4.93 5.44 -4.17
CA TYR A 46 5.09 6.54 -3.23
C TYR A 46 6.17 7.49 -3.74
N ASP A 47 5.79 8.75 -3.89
CA ASP A 47 6.68 9.85 -4.27
C ASP A 47 7.00 10.67 -3.02
N ALA A 48 8.23 10.55 -2.54
CA ALA A 48 8.68 11.22 -1.33
C ALA A 48 9.27 12.59 -1.65
N GLU A 49 9.10 13.56 -0.75
CA GLU A 49 9.67 14.90 -0.90
C GLU A 49 11.20 14.90 -0.97
N GLN A 50 11.84 13.90 -0.35
CA GLN A 50 13.29 13.69 -0.45
C GLN A 50 13.61 12.75 -1.63
N PRO A 51 14.65 13.05 -2.43
CA PRO A 51 15.05 12.19 -3.54
C PRO A 51 15.34 10.76 -3.05
N GLN A 52 14.54 9.80 -3.51
CA GLN A 52 14.77 8.38 -3.27
C GLN A 52 15.48 7.78 -4.47
N GLN A 53 16.42 6.86 -4.21
CA GLN A 53 17.10 6.14 -5.28
C GLN A 53 16.13 5.24 -6.08
N PHE A 54 15.08 4.76 -5.43
CA PHE A 54 14.02 3.97 -6.03
C PHE A 54 12.67 4.32 -5.42
N MET A 55 11.63 4.45 -6.24
CA MET A 55 10.27 4.66 -5.76
C MET A 55 9.74 3.39 -5.09
N GLN A 56 9.10 3.54 -3.93
CA GLN A 56 8.55 2.40 -3.20
C GLN A 56 7.14 2.07 -3.69
N PRO A 57 6.86 0.83 -4.12
CA PRO A 57 5.52 0.44 -4.55
C PRO A 57 4.60 0.30 -3.32
N VAL A 58 3.36 0.80 -3.46
CA VAL A 58 2.34 0.77 -2.41
C VAL A 58 0.99 0.36 -2.98
N TYR A 59 0.20 -0.39 -2.23
CA TYR A 59 -1.21 -0.57 -2.51
C TYR A 59 -2.01 0.55 -1.86
N VAL A 60 -2.83 1.22 -2.67
CA VAL A 60 -3.72 2.29 -2.26
C VAL A 60 -5.14 1.75 -2.18
N PHE A 61 -5.71 1.82 -0.98
CA PHE A 61 -7.08 1.44 -0.69
C PHE A 61 -7.93 2.70 -0.71
N ARG A 62 -8.97 2.72 -1.56
CA ARG A 62 -9.98 3.78 -1.57
C ARG A 62 -11.34 3.21 -1.26
N GLY A 63 -12.08 3.91 -0.42
CA GLY A 63 -13.37 3.46 0.06
C GLY A 63 -14.33 4.60 0.32
N ASP A 64 -15.49 4.21 0.84
CA ASP A 64 -16.50 5.14 1.31
C ASP A 64 -15.95 6.00 2.47
N SER A 65 -16.66 7.06 2.84
CA SER A 65 -16.25 7.97 3.94
C SER A 65 -14.88 8.62 3.75
N ASP A 66 -14.54 8.92 2.49
CA ASP A 66 -13.27 9.52 2.06
C ASP A 66 -12.05 8.70 2.52
N PHE A 67 -12.24 7.39 2.69
CA PHE A 67 -11.18 6.52 3.18
C PHE A 67 -10.06 6.40 2.15
N VAL A 68 -8.85 6.71 2.61
CA VAL A 68 -7.61 6.44 1.89
C VAL A 68 -6.64 5.77 2.85
N GLY A 69 -6.19 4.59 2.48
CA GLY A 69 -5.17 3.85 3.21
C GLY A 69 -4.08 3.31 2.30
N TYR A 70 -2.87 3.16 2.82
CA TYR A 70 -1.72 2.63 2.09
C TYR A 70 -1.16 1.39 2.79
N VAL A 71 -0.68 0.42 2.00
CA VAL A 71 0.14 -0.70 2.48
C VAL A 71 1.39 -0.80 1.60
N PRO A 72 2.60 -0.96 2.16
CA PRO A 72 3.78 -1.29 1.37
C PRO A 72 3.53 -2.54 0.52
N ALA A 73 3.77 -2.46 -0.78
CA ALA A 73 3.51 -3.59 -1.68
C ALA A 73 4.68 -4.58 -1.75
N LEU A 74 5.80 -4.27 -1.09
CA LEU A 74 6.97 -5.15 -1.04
C LEU A 74 6.67 -6.36 -0.17
N ALA A 75 6.95 -7.56 -0.70
CA ALA A 75 7.00 -8.77 0.10
C ALA A 75 8.16 -8.64 1.11
N ASP A 76 7.92 -9.14 2.32
CA ASP A 76 8.97 -9.21 3.35
C ASP A 76 10.08 -10.20 2.94
N GLU A 77 9.80 -11.02 1.92
CA GLU A 77 10.76 -11.90 1.26
C GLU A 77 11.65 -11.10 0.29
N TRP A 78 12.74 -10.56 0.83
CA TRP A 78 14.02 -10.69 0.14
C TRP A 78 14.58 -12.08 0.48
N VAL A 79 14.70 -12.94 -0.53
CA VAL A 79 15.63 -14.08 -0.50
C VAL A 79 16.87 -13.66 -1.27
N GLU A 80 17.97 -13.55 -0.53
CA GLU A 80 19.38 -13.33 -0.91
C GLU A 80 19.83 -11.90 -1.27
#